data_AF-Q9DFJ5-F1
#
_entry.id   AF-Q9DFJ5-F1
#
_cell.length_a   1.000
_cell.length_b   1.000
_cell.length_c   1.000
_cell.angle_alpha   90.00
_cell.angle_beta   90.00
_cell.angle_gamma   90.00
#
_symmetry.space_group_name_H-M   'P 1'
#
loop_
_entity.id
_entity.type
_entity.pdbx_description
1 polymer ?
#
loop_
_entity_poly.entity_id
_entity_poly.type
_entity_poly.pdbx_seq_one_letter_code
_entity_poly.pdbx_strand_id
1 'polypeptide(L)'
;MENKSYLVKMSGNGVLVKNKVNGSTLKEKALNRNGVHHVQVNGSLYPAKTKSRRQRWEVKPSDMAQKTLNPIRAIVDGMKLTPNPNKPMIALSIGDPTVFGNLPTDETVLQAMKDAIDSHKFNGYAPSVGYLQSRQAVANFYSCPEAPLDAEDVILTSGCSQAIDLAISVLCNPGDTSWCLPSFSSTNSGCFLGIEVNSTSLPEKSWEV
;
A
#
# COMPACT_ATOMS: atom_id res chain seq x y z
N MET A 1 -27.71 -14.39 29.36
CA MET A 1 -26.53 -13.54 29.62
C MET A 1 -26.65 -12.33 28.72
N GLU A 2 -26.95 -11.16 29.30
CA GLU A 2 -27.29 -9.95 28.55
C GLU A 2 -26.05 -9.29 27.94
N ASN A 3 -26.15 -8.98 26.66
CA ASN A 3 -25.07 -8.43 25.83
C ASN A 3 -25.05 -6.90 26.00
N LYS A 4 -24.13 -6.37 26.82
CA LYS A 4 -23.97 -4.91 27.02
C LYS A 4 -23.06 -4.34 25.94
N SER A 5 -23.64 -3.66 24.96
CA SER A 5 -22.93 -2.82 24.00
C SER A 5 -22.60 -1.46 24.63
N TYR A 6 -21.34 -1.03 24.54
CA TYR A 6 -20.90 0.29 25.00
C TYR A 6 -20.83 1.25 23.81
N LEU A 7 -21.68 2.28 23.84
CA LEU A 7 -21.63 3.42 22.92
C LEU A 7 -20.62 4.45 23.44
N VAL A 8 -19.49 4.59 22.76
CA VAL A 8 -18.51 5.65 23.06
C VAL A 8 -18.98 6.96 22.45
N LYS A 9 -19.51 7.85 23.29
CA LYS A 9 -19.93 9.20 22.89
C LYS A 9 -18.71 10.13 22.90
N MET A 10 -18.16 10.40 21.72
CA MET A 10 -17.10 11.40 21.56
C MET A 10 -17.68 12.81 21.76
N SER A 11 -17.35 13.46 22.87
CA SER A 11 -17.69 14.87 23.12
C SER A 11 -16.69 15.79 22.42
N GLY A 12 -17.03 16.24 21.21
CA GLY A 12 -16.29 17.30 20.52
C GLY A 12 -16.61 18.67 21.13
N ASN A 13 -15.71 19.21 21.97
CA ASN A 13 -15.78 20.61 22.39
C ASN A 13 -15.21 21.52 21.29
N GLY A 14 -16.05 21.82 20.30
CA GLY A 14 -15.87 22.97 19.42
C GLY A 14 -16.35 24.23 20.12
N VAL A 15 -15.42 25.08 20.57
CA VAL A 15 -15.78 26.41 21.05
C VAL A 15 -15.79 27.37 19.86
N LEU A 16 -17.00 27.61 19.35
CA LEU A 16 -17.37 28.79 18.60
C LEU A 16 -17.22 30.02 19.52
N VAL A 17 -16.26 30.89 19.25
CA VAL A 17 -16.36 32.29 19.63
C VAL A 17 -16.29 33.12 18.36
N LYS A 18 -17.47 33.57 17.92
CA LYS A 18 -17.61 34.73 17.06
C LYS A 18 -17.05 35.93 17.84
N ASN A 19 -16.09 36.63 17.26
CA ASN A 19 -15.98 38.07 17.46
C ASN A 19 -15.66 38.73 16.13
N LYS A 20 -16.61 39.56 15.72
CA LYS A 20 -16.64 40.37 14.51
C LYS A 20 -15.89 41.66 14.83
N VAL A 21 -14.79 41.96 14.14
CA VAL A 21 -14.27 43.33 14.06
C VAL A 21 -13.78 43.58 12.64
N ASN A 22 -14.36 44.62 12.02
CA ASN A 22 -14.04 45.17 10.71
C ASN A 22 -12.59 45.69 10.68
N GLY A 23 -11.92 45.55 9.53
CA GLY A 23 -10.67 46.28 9.29
C GLY A 23 -9.85 45.77 8.11
N SER A 24 -10.12 46.36 6.94
CA SER A 24 -9.27 46.53 5.75
C SER A 24 -8.06 45.60 5.53
N THR A 25 -8.12 44.93 4.38
CA THR A 25 -7.03 44.34 3.60
C THR A 25 -5.76 45.18 3.61
N LEU A 26 -4.64 44.61 4.05
CA LEU A 26 -3.30 45.06 3.67
C LEU A 26 -2.47 43.84 3.25
N LYS A 27 -2.15 43.80 1.96
CA LYS A 27 -1.10 42.94 1.41
C LYS A 27 0.23 43.52 1.89
N GLU A 28 1.05 42.75 2.58
CA GLU A 28 2.46 43.10 2.70
C GLU A 28 3.37 41.87 2.60
N LYS A 29 4.38 42.04 1.74
CA LYS A 29 5.37 41.06 1.34
C LYS A 29 6.26 40.68 2.52
N ALA A 30 6.65 39.40 2.55
CA ALA A 30 7.63 38.87 3.46
C ALA A 30 8.91 39.74 3.46
N LEU A 31 9.20 40.37 4.60
CA LEU A 31 10.53 40.86 4.92
C LEU A 31 10.89 40.39 6.32
N ASN A 32 11.92 39.57 6.37
CA ASN A 32 12.51 39.00 7.56
C ASN A 32 13.10 40.13 8.43
N ARG A 33 12.42 40.52 9.51
CA ARG A 33 12.98 41.38 10.55
C ARG A 33 12.50 40.92 11.93
N ASN A 34 13.46 40.52 12.77
CA ASN A 34 13.28 40.37 14.21
C ASN A 34 12.91 41.72 14.81
N GLY A 35 11.62 41.99 14.95
CA GLY A 35 11.09 43.17 15.63
C GLY A 35 10.70 42.82 17.06
N VAL A 36 11.38 43.39 18.05
CA VAL A 36 10.92 43.41 19.44
C VAL A 36 9.77 44.42 19.52
N HIS A 37 8.55 43.94 19.75
CA HIS A 37 7.41 44.83 20.00
C HIS A 37 7.40 45.22 21.48
N HIS A 38 7.69 46.49 21.78
CA HIS A 38 7.39 47.08 23.07
C HIS A 38 5.94 47.58 23.06
N VAL A 39 5.11 47.02 23.94
CA VAL A 39 3.80 47.59 24.27
C VAL A 39 3.93 48.28 25.62
N GLN A 40 3.74 49.60 25.63
CA GLN A 40 3.71 50.39 26.85
C GLN A 40 2.28 50.47 27.36
N VAL A 41 1.99 49.82 28.48
CA VAL A 41 0.83 50.11 29.33
C VAL A 41 1.31 50.08 30.78
N ASN A 42 1.22 51.23 31.45
CA ASN A 42 1.40 51.50 32.88
C ASN A 42 2.24 50.49 33.69
N GLY A 43 3.50 50.85 33.94
CA GLY A 43 4.06 50.79 35.29
C GLY A 43 4.45 49.43 35.89
N SER A 44 4.53 48.33 35.13
CA SER A 44 5.28 47.14 35.56
C SER A 44 5.61 46.22 34.38
N LEU A 45 6.90 46.02 34.09
CA LEU A 45 7.36 45.03 33.10
C LEU A 45 7.19 43.62 33.69
N TYR A 46 6.13 42.93 33.32
CA TYR A 46 6.08 41.48 33.44
C TYR A 46 6.55 40.87 32.11
N PRO A 47 7.53 39.95 32.09
CA PRO A 47 7.90 39.25 30.86
C PRO A 47 6.69 38.43 30.42
N ALA A 48 6.05 38.85 29.33
CA ALA A 48 5.01 38.06 28.69
C ALA A 48 5.63 36.72 28.29
N LYS A 49 5.19 35.63 28.92
CA LYS A 49 5.60 34.28 28.52
C LYS A 49 5.26 34.11 27.05
N THR A 50 6.29 34.14 26.21
CA THR A 50 6.20 33.81 24.78
C THR A 50 5.52 32.47 24.72
N LYS A 51 4.31 32.39 24.15
CA LYS A 51 3.65 31.12 23.89
C LYS A 51 4.62 30.34 22.99
N SER A 52 5.34 29.38 23.58
CA SER A 52 6.24 28.51 22.85
C SER A 52 5.42 27.88 21.73
N ARG A 53 5.71 28.30 20.50
CA ARG A 53 5.12 27.73 19.30
C ARG A 53 5.54 26.27 19.33
N ARG A 54 4.61 25.36 19.65
CA ARG A 54 4.91 23.91 19.68
C ARG A 54 5.66 23.58 18.40
N GLN A 55 6.92 23.17 18.53
CA GLN A 55 7.73 22.69 17.42
C GLN A 55 6.90 21.61 16.74
N ARG A 56 6.53 21.87 15.48
CA ARG A 56 5.67 20.95 14.73
C ARG A 56 6.58 19.81 14.28
N TRP A 57 6.30 18.59 14.73
CA TRP A 57 7.08 17.42 14.34
C TRP A 57 6.97 17.24 12.81
N GLU A 58 8.10 17.28 12.13
CA GLU A 58 8.21 17.01 10.70
C GLU A 58 8.67 15.57 10.50
N VAL A 59 7.73 14.63 10.54
CA VAL A 59 8.01 13.22 10.28
C VAL A 59 7.95 12.98 8.78
N LYS A 60 9.09 12.71 8.15
CA LYS A 60 9.21 12.44 6.72
C LYS A 60 9.10 10.94 6.43
N PRO A 61 8.54 10.54 5.27
CA PRO A 61 8.58 9.14 4.83
C PRO A 61 10.02 8.71 4.54
N SER A 62 10.32 7.42 4.71
CA SER A 62 11.63 6.85 4.37
C SER A 62 11.89 6.90 2.87
N ASP A 63 13.16 6.89 2.47
CA ASP A 63 13.56 6.89 1.06
C ASP A 63 13.01 5.67 0.32
N MET A 64 12.95 4.51 0.98
CA MET A 64 12.33 3.30 0.45
C MET A 64 10.85 3.51 0.13
N ALA A 65 10.08 4.06 1.09
CA ALA A 65 8.66 4.32 0.89
C ALA A 65 8.39 5.35 -0.22
N GLN A 66 9.29 6.33 -0.40
CA GLN A 66 9.19 7.30 -1.49
C GLN A 66 9.46 6.67 -2.87
N LYS A 67 10.28 5.61 -2.93
CA LYS A 67 10.64 4.90 -4.17
C LYS A 67 9.66 3.78 -4.54
N THR A 68 8.84 3.30 -3.60
CA THR A 68 7.81 2.30 -3.86
C THR A 68 6.66 2.90 -4.66
N LEU A 69 6.59 2.57 -5.95
CA LEU A 69 5.57 3.06 -6.87
C LEU A 69 4.92 1.91 -7.65
N ASN A 70 3.59 1.96 -7.79
CA ASN A 70 2.85 1.08 -8.71
C ASN A 70 2.33 1.94 -9.89
N PRO A 71 3.02 1.93 -11.05
CA PRO A 71 2.67 2.79 -12.17
C PRO A 71 1.26 2.56 -12.71
N ILE A 72 0.75 1.32 -12.67
CA ILE A 72 -0.60 1.02 -13.15
C ILE A 72 -1.63 1.70 -12.25
N ARG A 73 -1.52 1.56 -10.93
CA ARG A 73 -2.45 2.22 -10.00
C ARG A 73 -2.34 3.73 -10.04
N ALA A 74 -1.13 4.28 -10.20
CA ALA A 74 -0.95 5.72 -10.36
C ALA A 74 -1.77 6.29 -11.55
N ILE A 75 -1.91 5.51 -12.63
CA ILE A 75 -2.70 5.87 -13.79
C ILE A 75 -4.18 5.54 -13.58
N VAL A 76 -4.51 4.30 -13.20
CA VAL A 76 -5.89 3.80 -13.11
C VAL A 76 -6.68 4.49 -12.01
N ASP A 77 -6.12 4.65 -10.81
CA ASP A 77 -6.80 5.28 -9.67
C ASP A 77 -6.99 6.79 -9.91
N GLY A 78 -6.09 7.41 -10.69
CA GLY A 78 -6.16 8.82 -11.08
C GLY A 78 -7.03 9.09 -12.32
N MET A 79 -7.47 8.04 -13.02
CA MET A 79 -8.15 8.19 -14.30
C MET A 79 -9.59 8.69 -14.09
N LYS A 80 -9.80 9.99 -14.33
CA LYS A 80 -11.16 10.55 -14.46
C LYS A 80 -11.72 10.21 -15.84
N LEU A 81 -12.25 9.01 -15.98
CA LEU A 81 -12.98 8.63 -17.19
C LEU A 81 -14.28 9.42 -17.25
N THR A 82 -14.43 10.28 -18.26
CA THR A 82 -15.72 10.81 -18.69
C THR A 82 -16.24 9.89 -19.81
N PRO A 83 -17.00 8.83 -19.49
CA PRO A 83 -17.58 7.96 -20.52
C PRO A 83 -18.43 8.77 -21.49
N ASN A 84 -18.50 8.28 -22.73
CA ASN A 84 -19.49 8.78 -23.66
C ASN A 84 -20.90 8.53 -23.08
N PRO A 85 -21.74 9.57 -22.91
CA PRO A 85 -23.05 9.41 -22.27
C PRO A 85 -24.01 8.52 -23.08
N ASN A 86 -23.76 8.33 -24.37
CA ASN A 86 -24.59 7.55 -25.28
C ASN A 86 -24.11 6.11 -25.47
N LYS A 87 -23.00 5.69 -24.83
CA LYS A 87 -22.45 4.34 -24.97
C LYS A 87 -22.13 3.73 -23.60
N PRO A 88 -22.45 2.45 -23.39
CA PRO A 88 -22.02 1.76 -22.17
C PRO A 88 -20.49 1.68 -22.12
N MET A 89 -19.93 1.89 -20.93
CA MET A 89 -18.51 1.70 -20.68
C MET A 89 -18.19 0.20 -20.64
N ILE A 90 -17.14 -0.21 -21.35
CA ILE A 90 -16.59 -1.57 -21.28
C ILE A 90 -15.16 -1.44 -20.75
N ALA A 91 -14.92 -1.96 -19.55
CA ALA A 91 -13.62 -1.88 -18.89
C ALA A 91 -12.71 -3.03 -19.36
N LEU A 92 -11.79 -2.76 -20.28
CA LEU A 92 -10.82 -3.76 -20.78
C LEU A 92 -9.44 -3.68 -20.09
N SER A 93 -9.27 -2.75 -19.15
CA SER A 93 -8.01 -2.48 -18.45
C SER A 93 -7.88 -3.19 -17.10
N ILE A 94 -8.95 -3.83 -16.62
CA ILE A 94 -8.99 -4.48 -15.31
C ILE A 94 -8.50 -5.92 -15.46
N GLY A 95 -7.48 -6.28 -14.69
CA GLY A 95 -6.92 -7.64 -14.68
C GLY A 95 -7.58 -8.59 -13.67
N ASP A 96 -8.57 -8.13 -12.89
CA ASP A 96 -9.31 -8.98 -11.95
C ASP A 96 -10.38 -9.79 -12.69
N PRO A 97 -10.26 -11.13 -12.75
CA PRO A 97 -11.18 -11.99 -13.50
C PRO A 97 -12.58 -12.08 -12.86
N THR A 98 -12.73 -11.67 -11.59
CA THR A 98 -13.98 -11.85 -10.84
C THR A 98 -15.00 -10.73 -11.08
N VAL A 99 -14.55 -9.58 -11.58
CA VAL A 99 -15.36 -8.34 -11.70
C VAL A 99 -16.60 -8.53 -12.57
N PHE A 100 -16.55 -9.40 -13.57
CA PHE A 100 -17.64 -9.64 -14.50
C PHE A 100 -18.51 -10.85 -14.13
N GLY A 101 -18.13 -11.62 -13.10
CA GLY A 101 -18.91 -12.76 -12.57
C GLY A 101 -19.00 -13.99 -13.49
N ASN A 102 -18.44 -13.93 -14.70
CA ASN A 102 -18.46 -15.03 -15.67
C ASN A 102 -17.36 -16.09 -15.44
N LEU A 103 -16.43 -15.83 -14.51
CA LEU A 103 -15.35 -16.75 -14.11
C LEU A 103 -15.42 -17.02 -12.59
N PRO A 104 -16.45 -17.73 -12.10
CA PRO A 104 -16.55 -18.07 -10.70
C PRO A 104 -15.49 -19.09 -10.29
N THR A 105 -15.11 -19.06 -9.02
CA THR A 105 -14.28 -20.11 -8.40
C THR A 105 -15.05 -21.44 -8.36
N ASP A 106 -14.34 -22.54 -8.54
CA ASP A 106 -14.89 -23.89 -8.44
C ASP A 106 -15.52 -24.18 -7.07
N GLU A 107 -16.65 -24.88 -7.04
CA GLU A 107 -17.38 -25.20 -5.81
C GLU A 107 -16.55 -26.03 -4.82
N THR A 108 -15.65 -26.87 -5.31
CA THR A 108 -14.76 -27.70 -4.47
C THR A 108 -13.84 -26.82 -3.64
N VAL A 109 -13.32 -25.74 -4.22
CA VAL A 109 -12.44 -24.78 -3.50
C VAL A 109 -13.24 -24.03 -2.44
N LEU A 110 -14.47 -23.61 -2.78
CA LEU A 110 -15.36 -22.95 -1.84
C LEU A 110 -15.72 -23.87 -0.65
N GLN A 111 -16.00 -25.14 -0.91
CA GLN A 111 -16.33 -26.10 0.14
C GLN A 111 -15.12 -26.38 1.03
N ALA A 112 -13.92 -26.55 0.46
CA ALA A 112 -12.70 -26.75 1.24
C ALA A 112 -12.42 -25.58 2.20
N MET A 113 -12.70 -24.33 1.78
CA MET A 113 -12.58 -23.15 2.64
C MET A 113 -13.59 -23.19 3.80
N LYS A 114 -14.84 -23.56 3.54
CA LYS A 114 -15.88 -23.71 4.57
C LYS A 114 -15.49 -24.78 5.59
N ASP A 115 -15.09 -25.95 5.10
CA ASP A 115 -14.69 -27.07 5.95
C ASP A 115 -13.49 -26.69 6.85
N ALA A 116 -12.52 -25.95 6.31
CA ALA A 116 -11.39 -25.46 7.09
C ALA A 116 -11.84 -24.51 8.23
N ILE A 117 -12.76 -23.58 7.95
CA ILE A 117 -13.32 -22.65 8.94
C ILE A 117 -14.13 -23.40 10.00
N ASP A 118 -15.05 -24.27 9.58
CA ASP A 118 -15.94 -25.03 10.44
C ASP A 118 -15.17 -26.03 11.33
N SER A 119 -14.01 -26.50 10.87
CA SER A 119 -13.15 -27.38 11.66
C SER A 119 -12.52 -26.68 12.88
N HIS A 120 -12.39 -25.35 12.84
CA HIS A 120 -11.66 -24.53 13.82
C HIS A 120 -10.17 -24.93 14.04
N LYS A 121 -9.60 -25.79 13.20
CA LYS A 121 -8.23 -26.31 13.38
C LYS A 121 -7.13 -25.36 12.88
N PHE A 122 -7.47 -24.42 12.02
CA PHE A 122 -6.51 -23.58 11.29
C PHE A 122 -6.52 -22.11 11.71
N ASN A 123 -7.07 -21.80 12.89
CA ASN A 123 -7.22 -20.43 13.39
C ASN A 123 -5.98 -19.88 14.11
N GLY A 124 -5.00 -20.74 14.39
CA GLY A 124 -3.73 -20.36 15.03
C GLY A 124 -2.68 -19.88 14.04
N TYR A 125 -1.51 -19.51 14.56
CA TYR A 125 -0.35 -19.21 13.73
C TYR A 125 0.15 -20.46 13.00
N ALA A 126 0.28 -20.33 11.68
CA ALA A 126 1.00 -21.31 10.86
C ALA A 126 2.52 -21.08 10.98
N PRO A 127 3.35 -22.07 10.60
CA PRO A 127 4.76 -21.84 10.32
C PRO A 127 4.92 -20.72 9.28
N SER A 128 6.00 -19.92 9.35
CA SER A 128 6.23 -18.78 8.46
C SER A 128 6.29 -19.17 6.97
N VAL A 129 6.68 -20.42 6.67
CA VAL A 129 6.74 -20.98 5.31
C VAL A 129 5.45 -21.68 4.88
N GLY A 130 4.46 -21.80 5.78
CA GLY A 130 3.19 -22.51 5.56
C GLY A 130 3.10 -23.89 6.21
N TYR A 131 1.88 -24.40 6.35
CA TYR A 131 1.61 -25.75 6.88
C TYR A 131 2.25 -26.81 5.97
N LEU A 132 2.83 -27.85 6.58
CA LEU A 132 3.49 -28.95 5.86
C LEU A 132 2.55 -29.61 4.84
N GLN A 133 1.30 -29.91 5.24
CA GLN A 133 0.31 -30.53 4.34
C GLN A 133 0.03 -29.67 3.11
N SER A 134 -0.06 -28.35 3.29
CA SER A 134 -0.29 -27.41 2.19
C SER A 134 0.93 -27.31 1.27
N ARG A 135 2.15 -27.28 1.82
CA ARG A 135 3.40 -27.31 1.03
C ARG A 135 3.52 -28.59 0.22
N GLN A 136 3.25 -29.74 0.83
CA GLN A 136 3.27 -31.04 0.15
C GLN A 136 2.26 -31.09 -0.99
N ALA A 137 1.05 -30.55 -0.81
CA ALA A 137 0.05 -30.51 -1.87
C ALA A 137 0.54 -29.72 -3.10
N VAL A 138 1.21 -28.58 -2.89
CA VAL A 138 1.80 -27.78 -3.97
C VAL A 138 2.98 -28.51 -4.61
N ALA A 139 3.89 -29.08 -3.82
CA ALA A 139 5.02 -29.85 -4.34
C ALA A 139 4.53 -31.01 -5.23
N ASN A 140 3.56 -31.79 -4.76
CA ASN A 140 2.97 -32.89 -5.52
C ASN A 140 2.28 -32.43 -6.82
N PHE A 141 1.73 -31.21 -6.86
CA PHE A 141 1.05 -30.68 -8.03
C PHE A 141 2.03 -30.24 -9.13
N TYR A 142 3.20 -29.70 -8.75
CA TYR A 142 4.20 -29.17 -9.70
C TYR A 142 5.38 -30.11 -9.95
N SER A 143 5.59 -31.13 -9.12
CA SER A 143 6.69 -32.09 -9.25
C SER A 143 6.53 -32.93 -10.52
N CYS A 144 7.59 -33.00 -11.32
CA CYS A 144 7.68 -33.86 -12.50
C CYS A 144 9.06 -34.54 -12.56
N PRO A 145 9.25 -35.60 -13.38
CA PRO A 145 10.52 -36.31 -13.44
C PRO A 145 11.75 -35.41 -13.75
N GLU A 146 11.55 -34.35 -14.53
CA GLU A 146 12.59 -33.38 -14.92
C GLU A 146 12.88 -32.33 -13.84
N ALA A 147 11.93 -32.10 -12.93
CA ALA A 147 12.02 -31.13 -11.84
C ALA A 147 11.29 -31.68 -10.60
N PRO A 148 11.89 -32.65 -9.88
CA PRO A 148 11.30 -33.20 -8.68
C PRO A 148 11.25 -32.13 -7.58
N LEU A 149 10.12 -32.03 -6.89
CA LEU A 149 9.90 -31.09 -5.79
C LEU A 149 9.40 -31.82 -4.55
N ASP A 150 9.96 -31.44 -3.39
CA ASP A 150 9.47 -31.83 -2.07
C ASP A 150 8.87 -30.62 -1.33
N ALA A 151 8.21 -30.86 -0.19
CA ALA A 151 7.62 -29.78 0.60
C ALA A 151 8.64 -28.72 1.05
N GLU A 152 9.90 -29.09 1.21
CA GLU A 152 10.99 -28.19 1.63
C GLU A 152 11.40 -27.19 0.53
N ASP A 153 11.06 -27.48 -0.73
CA ASP A 153 11.28 -26.57 -1.87
C ASP A 153 10.14 -25.55 -2.04
N VAL A 154 9.09 -25.63 -1.22
CA VAL A 154 7.88 -24.82 -1.33
C VAL A 154 7.75 -23.86 -0.16
N ILE A 155 7.53 -22.57 -0.48
CA ILE A 155 7.16 -21.54 0.50
C ILE A 155 5.81 -20.96 0.12
N LEU A 156 4.84 -21.03 1.04
CA LEU A 156 3.53 -20.38 0.85
C LEU A 156 3.65 -18.89 1.21
N THR A 157 3.11 -18.05 0.34
CA THR A 157 3.22 -16.60 0.45
C THR A 157 1.86 -15.93 0.32
N SER A 158 1.78 -14.66 0.72
CA SER A 158 0.61 -13.79 0.58
C SER A 158 0.48 -13.33 -0.87
N GLY A 159 0.06 -14.27 -1.72
CA GLY A 159 -0.05 -14.08 -3.16
C GLY A 159 1.31 -14.03 -3.88
N CYS A 160 1.26 -14.14 -5.20
CA CYS A 160 2.45 -14.13 -6.05
C CYS A 160 3.30 -12.85 -5.89
N SER A 161 2.68 -11.72 -5.54
CA SER A 161 3.39 -10.47 -5.27
C SER A 161 4.42 -10.60 -4.14
N GLN A 162 4.10 -11.29 -3.03
CA GLN A 162 5.06 -11.51 -1.95
C GLN A 162 6.13 -12.54 -2.35
N ALA A 163 5.78 -13.55 -3.15
CA ALA A 163 6.77 -14.51 -3.66
C ALA A 163 7.88 -13.81 -4.46
N ILE A 164 7.50 -12.89 -5.35
CA ILE A 164 8.44 -12.09 -6.14
C ILE A 164 9.28 -11.20 -5.22
N ASP A 165 8.66 -10.52 -4.25
CA ASP A 165 9.36 -9.65 -3.30
C ASP A 165 10.43 -10.42 -2.50
N LEU A 166 10.07 -11.58 -1.94
CA LEU A 166 11.01 -12.44 -1.21
C LEU A 166 12.13 -12.96 -2.10
N ALA A 167 11.81 -13.42 -3.31
CA ALA A 167 12.80 -13.94 -4.26
C ALA A 167 13.82 -12.87 -4.66
N ILE A 168 13.37 -11.65 -4.95
CA ILE A 168 14.28 -10.54 -5.29
C ILE A 168 15.08 -10.12 -4.05
N SER A 169 14.43 -9.98 -2.89
CA SER A 169 15.08 -9.55 -1.64
C SER A 169 16.19 -10.49 -1.17
N VAL A 170 16.08 -11.79 -1.46
CA VAL A 170 17.11 -12.77 -1.06
C VAL A 170 18.23 -12.90 -2.10
N LEU A 171 17.95 -12.63 -3.38
CA LEU A 171 18.91 -12.80 -4.48
C LEU A 171 19.71 -11.53 -4.79
N CYS A 172 19.17 -10.35 -4.51
CA CYS A 172 19.73 -9.08 -4.97
C CYS A 172 20.01 -8.12 -3.81
N ASN A 173 21.11 -7.37 -3.91
CA ASN A 173 21.45 -6.25 -3.06
C ASN A 173 21.19 -4.91 -3.77
N PRO A 174 21.12 -3.79 -3.03
CA PRO A 174 21.04 -2.46 -3.64
C PRO A 174 22.21 -2.21 -4.58
N GLY A 175 21.92 -1.82 -5.83
CA GLY A 175 22.90 -1.61 -6.89
C GLY A 175 23.09 -2.80 -7.83
N ASP A 176 22.53 -3.97 -7.51
CA ASP A 176 22.52 -5.10 -8.44
C ASP A 176 21.55 -4.85 -9.60
N THR A 177 21.86 -5.45 -10.76
CA THR A 177 21.03 -5.36 -11.96
C THR A 177 20.29 -6.68 -12.15
N SER A 178 18.95 -6.62 -12.20
CA SER A 178 18.11 -7.76 -12.57
C SER A 178 17.62 -7.61 -14.02
N TRP A 179 17.80 -8.63 -14.84
CA TRP A 179 17.13 -8.71 -16.14
C TRP A 179 15.72 -9.25 -15.96
N CYS A 180 14.74 -8.49 -16.42
CA CYS A 180 13.35 -8.92 -16.48
C CYS A 180 12.88 -8.78 -17.93
N LEU A 181 12.04 -9.70 -18.40
CA LEU A 181 11.28 -9.49 -19.66
C LEU A 181 10.33 -8.29 -19.49
N PRO A 182 9.62 -7.80 -20.54
CA PRO A 182 8.65 -6.74 -20.37
C PRO A 182 7.53 -7.30 -19.49
N SER A 183 7.62 -7.00 -18.20
CA SER A 183 7.01 -7.79 -17.16
C SER A 183 5.91 -6.99 -16.48
N PHE A 184 4.99 -7.74 -15.90
CA PHE A 184 3.89 -7.22 -15.10
C PHE A 184 4.42 -6.24 -14.05
N SER A 185 3.82 -5.05 -13.93
CA SER A 185 4.36 -3.91 -13.14
C SER A 185 4.81 -4.21 -11.71
N SER A 186 4.36 -5.32 -11.10
CA SER A 186 4.84 -5.78 -9.79
C SER A 186 6.28 -6.29 -9.78
N THR A 187 6.92 -6.51 -10.93
CA THR A 187 8.37 -6.78 -11.04
C THR A 187 9.22 -5.51 -10.90
N ASN A 188 8.64 -4.32 -11.14
CA ASN A 188 9.30 -3.04 -10.81
C ASN A 188 9.36 -2.78 -9.29
N SER A 189 8.89 -3.73 -8.46
CA SER A 189 9.07 -3.70 -7.01
C SER A 189 10.56 -3.71 -6.61
N GLY A 190 11.46 -4.29 -7.42
CA GLY A 190 12.90 -4.20 -7.17
C GLY A 190 13.44 -2.76 -7.05
N CYS A 191 12.74 -1.77 -7.63
CA CYS A 191 13.13 -0.37 -7.55
C CYS A 191 13.18 0.19 -6.12
N PHE A 192 12.37 -0.31 -5.17
CA PHE A 192 12.45 0.17 -3.78
C PHE A 192 13.66 -0.39 -3.03
N LEU A 193 14.21 -1.52 -3.49
CA LEU A 193 15.47 -2.09 -3.00
C LEU A 193 16.69 -1.47 -3.68
N GLY A 194 16.50 -0.56 -4.64
CA GLY A 194 17.60 0.06 -5.40
C GLY A 194 18.21 -0.87 -6.44
N ILE A 195 17.43 -1.82 -6.95
CA ILE A 195 17.84 -2.75 -8.00
C ILE A 195 17.50 -2.12 -9.35
N GLU A 196 18.45 -2.16 -10.29
CA GLU A 196 18.22 -1.69 -11.66
C GLU A 196 17.53 -2.80 -12.47
N VAL A 197 16.32 -2.52 -12.97
CA VAL A 197 15.55 -3.46 -13.80
C VAL A 197 15.81 -3.16 -15.27
N ASN A 198 16.48 -4.09 -15.95
CA ASN A 198 16.68 -4.03 -17.40
C ASN A 198 15.60 -4.84 -18.11
N SER A 199 14.88 -4.21 -19.05
CA SER A 199 13.81 -4.84 -19.83
C SER A 199 14.24 -5.19 -21.25
N THR A 200 14.11 -6.46 -21.66
CA THR A 200 14.31 -6.89 -23.06
C THR A 200 12.95 -7.05 -23.74
N SER A 201 12.75 -6.45 -24.92
CA SER A 201 11.53 -6.61 -25.72
C SER A 201 11.74 -7.65 -26.82
N LEU A 202 10.91 -8.68 -26.90
CA LEU A 202 11.03 -9.77 -27.89
C LEU A 202 9.72 -10.04 -28.69
N PRO A 203 9.04 -9.01 -29.24
CA PRO A 203 7.77 -9.20 -29.93
C PRO A 203 7.91 -9.96 -31.27
N GLU A 204 9.05 -9.84 -31.95
CA GLU A 204 9.25 -10.41 -33.30
C GLU A 204 9.40 -11.94 -33.31
N LYS A 205 9.72 -12.55 -32.17
CA LYS A 205 9.87 -14.00 -32.00
C LYS A 205 8.84 -14.57 -31.05
N SER A 206 7.58 -14.14 -31.14
CA SER A 206 6.50 -14.64 -30.27
C SER A 206 6.80 -14.55 -28.76
N TRP A 207 7.62 -13.59 -28.33
CA TRP A 207 8.09 -13.44 -26.94
C TRP A 207 9.01 -14.57 -26.42
N GLU A 208 9.64 -15.34 -27.32
CA GLU A 208 10.61 -16.39 -26.97
C GLU A 208 11.98 -15.82 -26.56
N VAL A 209 12.63 -16.46 -25.59
CA VAL A 209 13.99 -16.17 -25.07
C VAL A 209 15.00 -17.20 -25.60
#